data_AF-A0A183FHW3-F1
#
_entry.id   AF-A0A183FHW3-F1
#
_cell.length_a   1.000
_cell.length_b   1.000
_cell.length_c   1.000
_cell.angle_alpha   90.00
_cell.angle_beta   90.00
_cell.angle_gamma   90.00
#
_symmetry.space_group_name_H-M   'P 1'
#
loop_
_entity.id
_entity.type
_entity.pdbx_description
1 polymer ?
#
loop_
_entity_poly.entity_id
_entity_poly.type
_entity_poly.pdbx_seq_one_letter_code
_entity_poly.pdbx_strand_id
1 'polypeptide(L)'
;MSTKTIHGNSQFQKPPSLRWTWEPTGGQFHNEIDHIIFNSKYCLTDVFVVPKFHTGSDHRLLRAKVPLFASRKEGRKVQEKEFQNNHQL
;
A
#
# COMPACT_ATOMS: atom_id res chain seq x y z
N MET A 1 -14.10 -16.72 -8.44
CA MET A 1 -13.76 -15.28 -8.26
C MET A 1 -12.25 -15.15 -8.32
N SER A 2 -11.71 -14.40 -9.29
CA SER A 2 -10.27 -14.13 -9.36
C SER A 2 -9.90 -13.13 -8.26
N THR A 3 -9.08 -13.53 -7.30
CA THR A 3 -8.50 -12.60 -6.33
C THR A 3 -7.39 -11.85 -7.05
N LYS A 4 -7.61 -10.56 -7.32
CA LYS A 4 -6.59 -9.72 -7.93
C LYS A 4 -5.45 -9.54 -6.93
N THR A 5 -4.28 -10.06 -7.24
CA THR A 5 -3.04 -9.77 -6.49
C THR A 5 -2.66 -8.32 -6.76
N ILE A 6 -2.39 -7.57 -5.69
CA ILE A 6 -2.15 -6.15 -5.75
C ILE A 6 -0.76 -5.86 -5.19
N HIS A 7 0.06 -5.24 -6.03
CA HIS A 7 1.38 -4.74 -5.66
C HIS A 7 1.25 -3.37 -5.01
N GLY A 8 1.24 -3.33 -3.69
CA GLY A 8 0.92 -2.16 -2.91
C GLY A 8 1.86 -0.99 -3.15
N ASN A 9 3.14 -1.23 -3.46
CA ASN A 9 4.08 -0.13 -3.61
C ASN A 9 3.96 0.58 -4.97
N SER A 10 3.66 -0.13 -6.06
CA SER A 10 3.44 0.49 -7.38
C SER A 10 2.02 1.05 -7.60
N GLN A 11 1.04 0.65 -6.80
CA GLN A 11 -0.36 1.06 -7.02
C GLN A 11 -0.66 2.52 -6.69
N PHE A 12 0.08 3.11 -5.74
CA PHE A 12 -0.18 4.47 -5.27
C PHE A 12 0.79 5.44 -5.92
N GLN A 13 0.27 6.59 -6.37
CA GLN A 13 1.11 7.71 -6.75
C GLN A 13 1.76 8.30 -5.50
N LYS A 14 3.09 8.43 -5.51
CA LYS A 14 3.89 8.90 -4.38
C LYS A 14 4.92 9.89 -4.89
N PRO A 15 5.28 10.91 -4.08
CA PRO A 15 6.43 11.73 -4.40
C PRO A 15 7.71 10.86 -4.42
N PRO A 16 8.72 11.18 -5.25
CA PRO A 16 9.95 10.39 -5.39
C PRO A 16 10.63 10.07 -4.05
N SER A 17 10.68 11.04 -3.14
CA SER A 17 11.28 10.86 -1.81
C SER A 17 10.67 9.71 -1.00
N LEU A 18 9.39 9.42 -1.18
CA LEU A 18 8.63 8.39 -0.45
C LEU A 18 8.44 7.09 -1.25
N ARG A 19 9.07 6.97 -2.42
CA ARG A 19 8.90 5.82 -3.32
C ARG A 19 9.94 4.72 -3.13
N TRP A 20 11.21 5.10 -3.06
CA TRP A 20 12.33 4.17 -3.19
C TRP A 20 12.55 3.38 -1.90
N THR A 21 12.69 2.06 -1.97
CA THR A 21 12.89 1.26 -0.75
C THR A 21 14.37 0.99 -0.49
N TRP A 22 15.22 1.26 -1.47
CA TRP A 22 16.65 1.12 -1.38
C TRP A 22 17.36 2.39 -1.87
N GLU A 23 18.32 2.87 -1.07
CA GLU A 23 19.12 4.06 -1.33
C GLU A 23 20.56 3.83 -0.81
N PRO A 24 21.53 3.64 -1.70
CA PRO A 24 22.92 3.40 -1.32
C PRO A 24 23.58 4.69 -0.81
N THR A 25 24.68 4.54 -0.09
CA THR A 25 25.52 5.64 0.36
C THR A 25 25.94 6.50 -0.84
N GLY A 26 25.55 7.77 -0.84
CA GLY A 26 25.82 8.72 -1.93
C GLY A 26 24.66 8.97 -2.90
N GLY A 27 23.52 8.29 -2.74
CA GLY A 27 22.24 8.69 -3.36
C GLY A 27 22.21 8.71 -4.90
N GLN A 28 23.13 8.01 -5.57
CA GLN A 28 23.20 7.98 -7.04
C GLN A 28 22.11 7.11 -7.68
N PHE A 29 21.64 6.11 -6.95
CA PHE A 29 20.65 5.16 -7.44
C PHE A 29 19.49 5.06 -6.47
N HIS A 30 18.30 4.83 -7.00
CA HIS A 30 17.08 4.72 -6.22
C HIS A 30 16.26 3.58 -6.78
N ASN A 31 16.10 2.51 -6.00
CA ASN A 31 15.40 1.31 -6.45
C ASN A 31 14.20 0.99 -5.55
N GLU A 32 13.22 0.34 -6.16
CA GLU A 32 12.04 -0.18 -5.49
C GLU A 32 12.13 -1.70 -5.46
N ILE A 33 12.72 -2.26 -4.41
CA ILE A 33 12.99 -3.71 -4.28
C ILE A 33 12.24 -4.38 -3.12
N ASP A 34 11.58 -3.59 -2.26
CA ASP A 34 10.76 -4.08 -1.15
C ASP A 34 9.28 -3.84 -1.43
N HIS A 35 8.45 -4.83 -1.12
CA HIS A 35 7.06 -4.85 -1.59
C HIS A 35 6.10 -5.38 -0.53
N ILE A 36 4.93 -4.75 -0.45
CA ILE A 36 3.77 -5.24 0.30
C ILE A 36 2.72 -5.69 -0.72
N ILE A 37 2.30 -6.95 -0.62
CA ILE A 37 1.35 -7.58 -1.54
C ILE A 37 0.04 -7.88 -0.80
N PHE A 38 -1.09 -7.57 -1.41
CA PHE A 38 -2.42 -7.83 -0.84
C PHE A 38 -3.37 -8.46 -1.87
N ASN A 39 -4.39 -9.17 -1.42
CA ASN A 39 -5.37 -9.86 -2.28
C ASN A 39 -6.72 -9.12 -2.42
N SER A 40 -6.78 -7.86 -1.97
CA SER A 40 -7.99 -7.03 -1.95
C SER A 40 -7.64 -5.55 -2.14
N LYS A 41 -8.32 -4.89 -3.09
CA LYS A 41 -8.04 -3.51 -3.51
C LYS A 41 -8.25 -2.46 -2.42
N TYR A 42 -9.13 -2.73 -1.48
CA TYR A 42 -9.58 -1.74 -0.48
C TYR A 42 -9.02 -2.00 0.91
N CYS A 43 -8.15 -3.00 1.07
CA CYS A 43 -7.58 -3.39 2.36
C CYS A 43 -6.15 -2.90 2.54
N LEU A 44 -5.60 -2.16 1.58
CA LEU A 44 -4.29 -1.57 1.68
C LEU A 44 -4.41 -0.07 1.43
N THR A 45 -3.91 0.74 2.35
CA THR A 45 -3.94 2.20 2.27
C THR A 45 -2.60 2.76 2.74
N ASP A 46 -2.32 4.02 2.38
CA ASP A 46 -1.19 4.77 2.94
C ASP A 46 0.17 4.05 2.81
N VAL A 47 0.41 3.46 1.63
CA VAL A 47 1.63 2.70 1.34
C VAL A 47 2.74 3.65 0.93
N PHE A 48 3.79 3.81 1.72
CA PHE A 48 4.93 4.65 1.36
C PHE A 48 6.16 4.38 2.22
N VAL A 49 7.31 4.87 1.77
CA VAL A 49 8.58 4.77 2.48
C VAL A 49 8.66 5.85 3.56
N VAL A 50 8.89 5.45 4.81
CA VAL A 50 8.95 6.36 5.95
C VAL A 50 10.17 7.29 5.81
N PRO A 51 9.97 8.61 5.74
CA PRO A 51 11.09 9.55 5.58
C PRO A 51 11.91 9.66 6.87
N LYS A 52 13.22 9.89 6.73
CA LYS A 52 14.14 10.22 7.84
C LYS A 52 14.21 9.17 8.95
N PHE A 53 13.93 7.91 8.63
CA PHE A 53 14.07 6.80 9.56
C PHE A 53 15.41 6.10 9.31
N HIS A 54 16.43 6.43 10.11
CA HIS A 54 17.79 5.92 9.94
C HIS A 54 18.03 4.72 10.86
N THR A 55 18.04 3.52 10.28
CA THR A 55 18.39 2.26 10.96
C THR A 55 19.87 1.89 10.79
N GLY A 56 20.63 2.66 10.01
CA GLY A 56 21.96 2.27 9.55
C GLY A 56 21.96 1.29 8.36
N SER A 57 20.78 0.96 7.82
CA SER A 57 20.63 0.19 6.57
C SER A 57 20.51 1.13 5.36
N ASP A 58 20.97 0.63 4.21
CA ASP A 58 20.69 1.15 2.87
C ASP A 58 19.23 0.89 2.42
N HIS A 59 18.50 0.02 3.12
CA HIS A 59 17.06 -0.13 2.96
C HIS A 59 16.28 0.87 3.83
N ARG A 60 15.21 1.39 3.24
CA ARG A 60 14.29 2.36 3.83
C ARG A 60 12.99 1.66 4.24
N LEU A 61 12.46 2.02 5.40
CA LEU A 61 11.28 1.37 5.97
C LEU A 61 10.03 1.60 5.10
N LEU A 62 9.46 0.53 4.55
CA LEU A 62 8.19 0.56 3.82
C LEU A 62 7.01 0.35 4.79
N ARG A 63 6.06 1.29 4.81
CA ARG A 63 4.87 1.24 5.66
C ARG A 63 3.62 1.10 4.81
N ALA A 64 2.63 0.38 5.34
CA ALA A 64 1.25 0.41 4.87
C ALA A 64 0.28 0.42 6.06
N LYS A 65 -0.93 0.93 5.84
CA LYS A 65 -2.06 0.80 6.77
C LYS A 65 -3.04 -0.24 6.24
N VAL A 66 -3.34 -1.22 7.08
CA VAL A 66 -4.31 -2.29 6.81
C VAL A 66 -5.48 -2.14 7.80
N PRO A 67 -6.68 -1.73 7.36
CA PRO A 67 -7.84 -1.70 8.24
C PRO A 67 -8.25 -3.13 8.59
N LEU A 68 -8.26 -3.45 9.88
CA LEU A 68 -8.83 -4.70 10.37
C LEU A 68 -10.34 -4.54 10.49
N PHE A 69 -11.07 -5.06 9.51
CA PHE A 69 -12.51 -5.21 9.64
C PHE A 69 -12.76 -6.39 10.58
N ALA A 70 -13.17 -6.11 11.82
CA ALA A 70 -13.68 -7.14 12.71
C ALA A 70 -14.77 -7.91 11.97
N SER A 71 -14.65 -9.24 11.94
CA SER A 71 -15.56 -10.14 11.25
C SER A 71 -16.95 -10.12 11.89
N ARG A 72 -17.72 -9.04 11.69
CA ARG A 72 -19.17 -9.14 11.77
C ARG A 72 -19.60 -9.88 10.50
N LYS A 73 -20.08 -11.11 10.69
CA LYS A 73 -20.67 -11.99 9.69
C LYS A 73 -21.81 -11.35 8.85
N GLU A 74 -22.17 -10.09 9.12
CA GLU A 74 -23.20 -9.28 8.48
C GLU A 74 -22.68 -8.29 7.41
N GLY A 75 -21.37 -8.04 7.30
CA GLY A 75 -20.82 -6.89 6.54
C GLY A 75 -20.74 -7.05 5.02
N ARG A 76 -20.88 -8.27 4.49
CA ARG A 76 -20.72 -8.53 3.05
C ARG A 76 -21.83 -7.92 2.18
N LYS A 77 -23.03 -7.69 2.75
CA LYS A 77 -24.19 -7.15 2.01
C LYS A 77 -24.24 -5.62 1.95
N VAL A 78 -23.57 -4.93 2.88
CA VAL A 78 -23.55 -3.46 2.91
C VAL A 78 -22.59 -2.91 1.84
N GLN A 79 -21.46 -3.60 1.62
CA GLN A 79 -20.44 -3.17 0.67
C GLN A 79 -20.89 -3.23 -0.79
N GLU A 80 -21.71 -4.20 -1.22
CA GLU A 80 -22.25 -4.20 -2.60
C GLU A 80 -23.26 -3.06 -2.84
N LYS A 81 -24.03 -2.69 -1.80
CA LYS A 81 -25.07 -1.65 -1.92
C LYS A 81 -24.52 -0.23 -1.90
N GLU A 82 -23.54 0.06 -1.05
CA GLU A 82 -22.85 1.37 -1.08
C GLU A 82 -22.01 1.55 -2.34
N PHE A 83 -21.47 0.46 -2.91
CA PHE A 83 -20.66 0.49 -4.13
C PHE A 83 -21.49 0.79 -5.39
N GLN A 84 -22.76 0.34 -5.46
CA GLN A 84 -23.64 0.73 -6.58
C GLN A 84 -24.14 2.18 -6.48
N ASN A 85 -24.37 2.70 -5.26
CA ASN A 85 -24.83 4.08 -5.08
C ASN A 85 -23.76 5.13 -5.40
N ASN A 86 -22.48 4.83 -5.16
CA ASN A 86 -21.37 5.76 -5.44
C ASN A 86 -20.86 5.72 -6.90
N HIS A 87 -21.57 5.04 -7.81
CA HIS A 87 -21.27 5.04 -9.27
C HIS A 87 -22.41 5.67 -10.10
N GLN A 88 -23.29 6.46 -9.46
CA GLN A 88 -24.33 7.26 -10.12
C GLN A 88 -24.12 8.78 -10.04
N LEU A 89 -22.91 9.25 -9.67
CA LEU A 89 -22.51 10.66 -9.75
C LEU A 89 -21.11 10.78 -10.38
#